data_AF-A0A7K2FQU6-F1
#
_entry.id   AF-A0A7K2FQU6-F1
#
_cell.length_a   1.000
_cell.length_b   1.000
_cell.length_c   1.000
_cell.angle_alpha   90.00
_cell.angle_beta   90.00
_cell.angle_gamma   90.00
#
_symmetry.space_group_name_H-M   'P 1'
#
loop_
_entity.id
_entity.type
_entity.pdbx_description
1 polymer ?
#
loop_
_entity_poly.entity_id
_entity_poly.type
_entity_poly.pdbx_seq_one_letter_code
_entity_poly.pdbx_strand_id
1 'polypeptide(L)'
;TDTYAAVKLEIDNRRWAGVPFYLRTGKRLGRRVTEIAVVFQRAPHSPFDHTATEELGQNAVVIRVQPDEGITVRFGSKVPGTSMEIRDV
;
A
#
# COMPACT_ATOMS: atom_id res chain seq x y z
N THR A 1 -15.95 -0.02 -27.57
CA THR A 1 -14.69 0.60 -27.11
C THR A 1 -14.55 0.34 -25.64
N ASP A 2 -13.41 -0.19 -25.22
CA ASP A 2 -13.17 -0.55 -23.82
C ASP A 2 -13.12 0.70 -22.94
N THR A 3 -13.78 0.64 -21.78
CA THR A 3 -13.90 1.75 -20.83
C THR A 3 -13.13 1.52 -19.53
N TYR A 4 -12.49 0.36 -19.38
CA TYR A 4 -11.68 -0.03 -18.25
C TYR A 4 -10.57 -0.98 -18.69
N ALA A 5 -9.40 -0.87 -18.08
CA ALA A 5 -8.29 -1.80 -18.24
C ALA A 5 -7.51 -1.96 -16.93
N ALA A 6 -7.06 -3.18 -16.66
CA ALA A 6 -6.13 -3.50 -15.59
C ALA A 6 -5.05 -4.44 -16.11
N VAL A 7 -3.78 -4.13 -15.84
CA VAL A 7 -2.64 -4.93 -16.30
C VAL A 7 -1.64 -5.12 -15.18
N LYS A 8 -0.95 -6.27 -15.21
CA LYS A 8 0.23 -6.55 -14.41
C LYS A 8 1.45 -6.41 -15.32
N LEU A 9 2.43 -5.63 -14.89
CA LEU A 9 3.67 -5.37 -15.59
C LEU A 9 4.84 -5.77 -14.69
N GLU A 10 5.98 -6.03 -15.31
CA GLU A 10 7.24 -6.29 -14.64
C GLU A 10 8.31 -5.41 -15.30
N ILE A 11 9.28 -4.95 -14.50
CA ILE A 11 10.41 -4.16 -15.01
C ILE A 11 11.64 -5.03 -14.93
N ASP A 12 12.16 -5.43 -16.08
CA ASP A 12 13.33 -6.31 -16.19
C ASP A 12 14.62 -5.54 -15.93
N ASN A 13 14.85 -5.20 -14.66
CA ASN A 13 16.13 -4.70 -14.18
C ASN A 13 16.38 -5.16 -12.75
N ARG A 14 17.63 -5.00 -12.30
CA ARG A 14 18.07 -5.44 -10.97
C ARG A 14 17.25 -4.84 -9.83
N ARG A 15 16.82 -3.57 -9.93
CA ARG A 15 16.11 -2.88 -8.84
C ARG A 15 14.71 -3.45 -8.62
N TRP A 16 14.03 -3.87 -9.70
CA TRP A 16 12.62 -4.27 -9.68
C TRP A 16 12.40 -5.74 -10.01
N ALA A 17 13.46 -6.54 -10.04
CA ALA A 17 13.36 -7.98 -10.26
C ALA A 17 12.37 -8.62 -9.26
N GLY A 18 11.32 -9.25 -9.79
CA GLY A 18 10.27 -9.89 -8.99
C GLY A 18 9.23 -8.94 -8.37
N VAL A 19 9.30 -7.62 -8.62
CA VAL A 19 8.32 -6.65 -8.12
C VAL A 19 7.23 -6.38 -9.17
N PRO A 20 5.97 -6.76 -8.93
CA PRO A 20 4.89 -6.53 -9.88
C PRO A 20 4.39 -5.08 -9.85
N PHE A 21 4.14 -4.50 -11.01
CA PHE A 21 3.50 -3.20 -11.19
C PHE A 21 2.08 -3.39 -11.69
N TYR A 22 1.09 -2.99 -10.89
CA TYR A 22 -0.31 -3.03 -11.29
C TYR A 22 -0.75 -1.66 -11.78
N LEU A 23 -1.27 -1.60 -13.01
CA LEU A 23 -1.87 -0.39 -13.57
C LEU A 23 -3.36 -0.62 -13.79
N ARG A 24 -4.19 0.28 -13.26
CA ARG A 24 -5.65 0.28 -13.44
C ARG A 24 -6.11 1.64 -13.95
N THR A 25 -6.98 1.64 -14.94
CA THR A 25 -7.59 2.87 -15.49
C THR A 25 -9.00 2.59 -15.98
N GLY A 26 -9.88 3.58 -15.91
CA GLY A 26 -11.23 3.44 -16.43
C GLY A 26 -12.05 4.72 -16.38
N LYS A 27 -13.21 4.67 -17.05
CA LYS A 27 -14.21 5.74 -17.09
C LYS A 27 -15.39 5.36 -16.20
N ARG A 28 -16.10 6.37 -15.66
CA ARG A 28 -17.28 6.19 -14.78
C ARG A 28 -17.03 5.27 -13.57
N LEU A 29 -15.81 5.33 -13.02
CA LEU A 29 -15.46 4.66 -11.76
C LEU A 29 -16.05 5.44 -10.57
N GLY A 30 -16.15 4.80 -9.40
CA GLY A 30 -16.77 5.37 -8.20
C GLY A 30 -16.11 6.65 -7.67
N ARG A 31 -14.87 6.94 -8.08
CA ARG A 31 -14.17 8.19 -7.78
C ARG A 31 -13.25 8.59 -8.94
N ARG A 32 -13.12 9.89 -9.20
CA ARG A 32 -12.03 10.46 -10.01
C ARG A 32 -10.78 10.57 -9.13
N VAL A 33 -9.78 9.74 -9.37
CA VAL A 33 -8.51 9.76 -8.64
C VAL A 33 -7.36 9.32 -9.54
N THR A 34 -6.19 9.92 -9.34
CA THR A 34 -4.91 9.48 -9.86
C THR A 34 -3.99 9.30 -8.66
N GLU A 35 -3.54 8.08 -8.42
CA GLU A 35 -2.76 7.72 -7.24
C GLU A 35 -1.72 6.65 -7.58
N ILE A 36 -0.63 6.67 -6.81
CA ILE A 36 0.44 5.68 -6.85
C ILE A 36 0.53 5.10 -5.43
N ALA A 37 0.33 3.79 -5.30
CA ALA A 37 0.47 3.10 -4.03
C ALA A 37 1.71 2.19 -4.07
N VAL A 38 2.69 2.48 -3.22
CA VAL A 38 3.84 1.62 -2.98
C VAL A 38 3.55 0.80 -1.73
N VAL A 39 3.40 -0.51 -1.88
CA VAL A 39 3.15 -1.43 -0.77
C VAL A 39 4.46 -2.14 -0.43
N PHE A 40 4.90 -2.02 0.82
CA PHE A 40 6.15 -2.62 1.28
C PHE A 40 5.95 -4.09 1.66
N GLN A 41 7.02 -4.87 1.49
CA GLN A 41 7.08 -6.20 2.06
C GLN A 41 7.01 -6.10 3.58
N ARG A 42 6.39 -7.10 4.22
CA ARG A 42 6.42 -7.20 5.68
C ARG A 42 7.87 -7.34 6.15
N ALA A 43 8.18 -6.75 7.29
CA ALA A 43 9.50 -6.92 7.89
C ALA A 43 9.75 -8.42 8.14
N PRO A 44 10.87 -8.97 7.67
CA PRO A 44 11.14 -10.40 7.79
C PRO A 44 11.25 -10.85 9.25
N HIS A 45 11.65 -9.94 10.15
CA HIS A 45 11.73 -10.17 11.59
C HIS A 45 10.97 -9.06 12.30
N SER A 46 9.87 -9.43 12.96
CA SER A 46 9.13 -8.53 13.85
C SER A 46 9.71 -8.67 15.26
N PRO A 47 10.04 -7.57 15.96
CA PRO A 47 10.41 -7.61 17.37
C PRO A 47 9.19 -7.81 18.30
N PHE A 48 7.98 -7.92 17.72
CA PHE A 48 6.72 -8.04 18.45
C PHE A 48 6.14 -9.44 18.32
N ASP A 49 5.51 -9.92 19.39
CA ASP A 49 4.80 -11.20 19.39
C ASP A 49 3.73 -11.24 18.30
N HIS A 50 3.49 -12.43 17.74
CA HIS A 50 2.54 -12.61 16.65
C HIS A 50 1.15 -12.07 17.00
N THR A 51 0.69 -12.28 18.23
CA THR A 51 -0.59 -11.78 18.77
C THR A 51 -0.66 -10.25 18.82
N ALA A 52 0.47 -9.56 19.01
CA ALA A 52 0.54 -8.10 19.04
C ALA A 52 0.45 -7.45 17.65
N THR A 53 0.54 -8.25 16.57
CA THR A 53 0.61 -7.79 15.18
C THR A 53 -0.51 -8.35 14.30
N GLU A 54 -1.54 -8.98 14.88
CA GLU A 54 -2.63 -9.59 14.11
C GLU A 54 -3.33 -8.57 13.20
N GLU A 55 -3.48 -7.33 13.66
CA GLU A 55 -4.09 -6.23 12.90
C GLU A 55 -3.09 -5.45 12.04
N LEU A 56 -1.80 -5.82 12.04
CA LEU A 56 -0.76 -5.09 11.31
C LEU A 56 -0.80 -5.42 9.81
N GLY A 57 -1.14 -4.40 9.02
CA GLY A 57 -1.12 -4.47 7.57
C GLY A 57 0.29 -4.44 6.99
N GLN A 58 0.36 -4.22 5.68
CA GLN A 58 1.61 -3.82 5.03
C GLN A 58 1.73 -2.30 5.10
N ASN A 59 2.93 -1.83 5.46
CA ASN A 59 3.29 -0.43 5.31
C ASN A 59 3.05 -0.02 3.85
N ALA A 60 2.53 1.18 3.66
CA ALA A 60 2.27 1.70 2.33
C ALA A 60 2.55 3.21 2.25
N VAL A 61 3.05 3.65 1.11
CA VAL A 61 3.09 5.07 0.76
C VAL A 61 2.13 5.28 -0.40
N VAL A 62 1.11 6.09 -0.19
CA VAL A 62 0.12 6.45 -1.20
C VAL A 62 0.34 7.90 -1.59
N ILE A 63 0.75 8.10 -2.83
CA ILE A 63 0.94 9.43 -3.43
C ILE A 63 -0.30 9.72 -4.25
N ARG A 64 -1.08 10.73 -3.84
CA ARG A 64 -2.23 11.20 -4.59
C ARG A 64 -1.81 12.36 -5.49
N VAL A 65 -1.96 12.16 -6.79
CA VAL A 65 -1.60 13.13 -7.83
C VAL A 65 -2.76 14.08 -8.12
N GLN A 66 -4.01 13.59 -8.10
CA GLN A 66 -5.21 14.42 -8.22
C GLN A 66 -6.49 13.61 -7.92
N PRO A 67 -7.58 14.26 -7.51
CA PRO A 67 -7.61 15.57 -6.85
C PRO A 67 -7.02 15.46 -5.43
N ASP A 68 -6.91 16.56 -4.69
CA ASP A 68 -6.44 16.59 -3.30
C ASP A 68 -5.01 16.05 -3.17
N GLU A 69 -4.06 16.78 -3.74
CA GLU A 69 -2.66 16.40 -3.82
C GLU A 69 -2.05 16.18 -2.42
N GLY A 70 -1.34 15.08 -2.26
CA GLY A 70 -0.72 14.76 -0.98
C GLY A 70 -0.10 13.38 -0.92
N ILE A 71 0.49 13.10 0.24
CA ILE A 71 1.13 11.83 0.54
C ILE A 71 0.54 11.30 1.83
N THR A 72 0.11 10.04 1.81
CA THR A 72 -0.30 9.30 3.00
C THR A 72 0.70 8.18 3.23
N VAL A 73 1.19 8.06 4.45
CA VAL A 73 2.06 6.97 4.88
C VAL A 73 1.27 6.14 5.87
N ARG A 74 1.02 4.87 5.54
CA ARG A 74 0.42 3.90 6.43
C ARG A 74 1.50 3.05 7.07
N PHE A 75 1.51 2.98 8.38
CA PHE A 75 2.47 2.19 9.14
C PHE A 75 1.90 1.73 10.47
N GLY A 76 2.50 0.68 11.04
CA GLY A 76 2.14 0.18 12.35
C GLY A 76 2.54 1.14 13.48
N SER A 77 1.60 1.44 14.37
CA SER A 77 1.85 2.18 15.61
C SER A 77 1.24 1.45 16.80
N LYS A 78 1.87 1.60 17.96
CA LYS A 78 1.34 1.07 19.22
C LYS A 78 0.02 1.78 19.55
N VAL A 79 -1.01 1.01 19.87
CA VAL A 79 -2.26 1.53 20.41
C VAL A 79 -1.99 2.13 21.79
N PRO A 80 -2.43 3.38 22.07
CA PRO A 80 -2.33 3.95 23.41
C PRO A 80 -3.04 3.06 24.44
N GLY A 81 -2.28 2.54 25.40
CA GLY A 81 -2.78 1.58 26.39
C GLY A 81 -1.67 0.83 27.10
N THR A 82 -2.05 -0.04 28.04
CA THR A 82 -1.13 -0.87 28.81
C THR A 82 -0.73 -2.15 28.06
N SER A 83 -1.57 -2.64 27.14
CA SER A 83 -1.26 -3.77 26.27
C SER A 83 -0.22 -3.42 25.20
N MET A 84 0.46 -4.44 24.69
CA MET A 84 1.30 -4.35 23.50
C MET A 84 0.47 -4.79 22.30
N GLU A 85 -0.15 -3.80 21.65
CA GLU A 85 -1.02 -3.97 20.48
C GLU A 85 -0.58 -2.96 19.41
N ILE A 86 -0.45 -3.41 18.17
CA ILE A 86 0.00 -2.58 17.04
C ILE A 86 -1.06 -2.61 15.96
N ARG A 87 -1.45 -1.43 15.48
CA ARG A 87 -2.40 -1.24 14.38
C ARG A 87 -1.88 -0.27 13.34
N ASP A 88 -2.44 -0.34 12.15
CA ASP A 88 -2.19 0.64 11.08
C ASP A 88 -2.70 2.04 11.50
N VAL A 89 -1.91 3.07 11.19
CA VAL A 89 -2.26 4.50 11.28
C VAL A 89 -2.20 5.13 9.89
#